data_AF-A0A971KD92-F1
#
_entry.id   AF-A0A971KD92-F1
#
_cell.length_a   1.000
_cell.length_b   1.000
_cell.length_c   1.000
_cell.angle_alpha   90.00
_cell.angle_beta   90.00
_cell.angle_gamma   90.00
#
_symmetry.space_group_name_H-M   'P 1'
#
loop_
_entity.id
_entity.type
_entity.pdbx_description
1 polymer ?
#
loop_
_entity_poly.entity_id
_entity_poly.type
_entity_poly.pdbx_seq_one_letter_code
_entity_poly.pdbx_strand_id
1 'polypeptide(L)' 'MNKKLGKISNLIFYIGLIVAVYGLYRSYINTKGLPPGVCPIENSRPILFIAIGLLILSTVLSYIQDIQNKKIE' A
#
# COMPACT_ATOMS: atom_id res chain seq x y z
N MET A 1 19.26 3.35 16.97
CA MET A 1 18.46 4.44 16.36
C MET A 1 18.85 4.68 14.89
N ASN A 2 18.29 3.93 13.93
CA ASN A 2 18.45 4.23 12.51
C ASN A 2 17.28 5.11 12.03
N LYS A 3 17.37 6.44 12.25
CA LYS A 3 16.34 7.42 11.81
C LYS A 3 16.04 7.32 10.30
N LYS A 4 16.96 6.75 9.51
CA LYS A 4 16.78 6.47 8.08
C LYS A 4 15.71 5.40 7.83
N LEU A 5 15.63 4.34 8.64
CA LEU A 5 14.68 3.24 8.44
C LEU A 5 13.24 3.70 8.56
N GLY A 6 12.95 4.53 9.57
CA GLY A 6 11.60 5.07 9.80
C GLY A 6 11.18 6.07 8.71
N LYS A 7 12.11 6.88 8.22
CA LYS A 7 11.85 7.76 7.06
C LYS A 7 11.53 6.94 5.81
N ILE A 8 12.26 5.85 5.56
CA ILE A 8 12.01 4.94 4.43
C ILE A 8 10.65 4.26 4.58
N SER A 9 10.33 3.76 5.77
CA SER A 9 9.04 3.12 6.07
C SER A 9 7.86 4.06 5.79
N ASN A 10 7.93 5.30 6.30
CA ASN A 10 6.89 6.30 6.06
C ASN A 10 6.78 6.68 4.59
N LEU A 11 7.90 6.80 3.87
CA LEU A 11 7.87 7.06 2.43
C LEU A 11 7.17 5.94 1.66
N ILE A 12 7.50 4.68 1.94
CA ILE A 12 6.87 3.51 1.34
C ILE A 12 5.37 3.47 1.67
N PHE A 13 5.00 3.81 2.91
CA PHE A 13 3.60 3.90 3.31
C PHE A 13 2.82 4.94 2.49
N TYR A 14 3.35 6.17 2.35
CA TYR A 14 2.69 7.22 1.56
C TYR A 14 2.57 6.84 0.09
N ILE A 15 3.62 6.23 -0.49
CA ILE A 15 3.56 5.72 -1.88
C ILE A 15 2.50 4.63 -1.98
N GLY A 16 2.49 3.66 -1.07
CA GLY A 16 1.48 2.60 -1.03
C GLY A 16 0.06 3.13 -0.93
N LEU A 17 -0.16 4.16 -0.10
CA LEU A 17 -1.45 4.81 0.07
C LEU A 17 -1.91 5.53 -1.21
N ILE A 18 -1.01 6.27 -1.87
CA ILE A 18 -1.31 6.93 -3.15
C ILE A 18 -1.67 5.89 -4.23
N VAL A 19 -0.91 4.80 -4.32
CA VAL A 19 -1.15 3.72 -5.29
C VAL A 19 -2.47 3.00 -4.98
N ALA A 20 -2.80 2.79 -3.70
CA ALA A 20 -4.07 2.21 -3.28
C ALA A 20 -5.26 3.08 -3.72
N VAL A 21 -5.20 4.38 -3.38
CA VAL A 21 -6.25 5.35 -3.76
C VAL A 21 -6.39 5.41 -5.28
N TYR A 22 -5.29 5.44 -6.03
CA TYR A 22 -5.31 5.45 -7.49
C TYR A 22 -5.93 4.17 -8.07
N GLY A 23 -5.54 3.00 -7.57
CA GLY A 23 -6.09 1.71 -7.99
C GLY A 23 -7.59 1.61 -7.74
N LEU A 24 -8.05 2.04 -6.56
CA LEU A 24 -9.46 2.08 -6.21
C LEU A 24 -10.24 3.09 -7.07
N TYR A 25 -9.69 4.29 -7.27
CA TYR A 25 -10.29 5.32 -8.12
C TYR A 25 -10.47 4.83 -9.56
N ARG A 26 -9.42 4.22 -10.13
CA ARG A 26 -9.48 3.67 -11.49
C ARG A 26 -10.50 2.53 -11.58
N SER A 27 -10.54 1.65 -10.58
CA SER A 27 -11.54 0.58 -10.51
C SER A 27 -12.96 1.14 -10.46
N TYR A 28 -13.17 2.21 -9.68
CA TYR A 28 -14.46 2.88 -9.56
C TYR A 28 -14.91 3.54 -10.87
N ILE A 29 -14.03 4.28 -11.54
CA ILE A 29 -14.35 4.91 -12.84
C ILE A 29 -14.66 3.86 -13.90
N ASN A 30 -13.87 2.79 -13.97
CA ASN A 30 -14.12 1.70 -14.92
C ASN A 30 -15.48 1.03 -14.65
N THR A 31 -15.92 0.94 -13.39
CA THR A 31 -17.23 0.37 -13.04
C THR A 31 -18.40 1.14 -13.64
N LYS A 32 -18.29 2.46 -13.84
CA LYS A 32 -19.42 3.31 -14.26
C LYS A 32 -19.92 3.06 -15.68
N GLY A 33 -19.09 2.49 -16.56
CA GLY A 33 -19.45 2.23 -17.96
C GLY A 33 -19.78 0.77 -18.26
N LEU A 34 -19.75 -0.10 -17.26
CA LEU A 34 -19.84 -1.54 -17.44
C LEU A 34 -21.26 -2.06 -17.10
N PRO A 35 -21.78 -3.05 -17.85
CA PRO A 35 -23.10 -3.62 -17.61
C PRO A 35 -23.18 -4.28 -16.22
N PRO A 36 -24.38 -4.38 -15.62
CA PRO A 36 -24.53 -5.03 -14.32
C PRO A 36 -24.07 -6.50 -14.38
N GLY A 37 -23.28 -6.93 -13.39
CA GLY A 37 -22.82 -8.32 -13.26
C GLY A 37 -21.36 -8.59 -13.69
N VAL A 38 -20.64 -7.60 -14.17
CA VAL A 38 -19.19 -7.71 -14.44
C VAL A 38 -18.37 -7.14 -13.27
N CYS A 39 -17.25 -7.78 -12.96
CA CYS A 39 -16.33 -7.36 -11.87
C CYS A 39 -15.21 -6.46 -12.43
N PRO A 40 -15.29 -5.13 -12.29
CA PRO A 40 -14.36 -4.18 -12.94
C PRO A 40 -12.97 -4.16 -12.29
N ILE A 41 -12.83 -4.91 -11.19
CA ILE A 41 -11.61 -5.09 -10.43
C ILE A 41 -10.56 -5.88 -11.21
N GLU A 42 -10.94 -6.75 -12.15
CA GLU A 42 -10.00 -7.66 -12.83
C GLU A 42 -8.86 -6.92 -13.54
N ASN A 43 -9.15 -5.82 -14.23
CA ASN A 43 -8.13 -5.02 -14.90
C ASN A 43 -7.30 -4.14 -13.96
N SER A 44 -7.74 -3.95 -12.71
CA SER A 44 -7.07 -3.10 -11.71
C SER A 44 -6.41 -3.91 -10.58
N ARG A 45 -6.60 -5.24 -10.57
CA ARG A 45 -5.96 -6.20 -9.66
C ARG A 45 -4.46 -5.99 -9.47
N PRO A 46 -3.62 -5.88 -10.53
CA PRO A 46 -2.17 -5.76 -10.32
C PRO A 46 -1.78 -4.49 -9.56
N ILE A 47 -2.44 -3.36 -9.80
CA ILE A 47 -2.19 -2.10 -9.08
C ILE A 47 -2.55 -2.24 -7.60
N LEU A 48 -3.67 -2.90 -7.31
CA LEU A 48 -4.11 -3.16 -5.94
C LEU A 48 -3.17 -4.13 -5.22
N PHE A 49 -2.67 -5.16 -5.89
CA PHE A 49 -1.66 -6.06 -5.31
C PHE A 49 -0.35 -5.34 -5.01
N ILE A 50 0.10 -4.44 -5.88
CA ILE A 50 1.27 -3.59 -5.63
C ILE A 50 1.03 -2.70 -4.41
N ALA A 51 -0.14 -2.06 -4.31
CA ALA A 51 -0.50 -1.23 -3.17
C ALA A 51 -0.49 -2.03 -1.85
N ILE A 52 -1.12 -3.20 -1.83
CA ILE A 52 -1.14 -4.10 -0.68
C ILE A 52 0.28 -4.50 -0.29
N GLY A 53 1.12 -4.86 -1.27
CA GLY A 53 2.53 -5.21 -1.04
C GLY A 53 3.32 -4.07 -0.40
N LEU A 54 3.16 -2.84 -0.90
CA LEU A 54 3.81 -1.64 -0.34
C LEU A 54 3.37 -1.37 1.09
N LEU A 55 2.06 -1.48 1.38
CA LEU A 55 1.52 -1.24 2.71
C LEU A 55 1.99 -2.29 3.71
N ILE A 56 1.97 -3.57 3.34
CA ILE A 56 2.50 -4.66 4.18
C ILE A 56 4.00 -4.44 4.43
N LEU A 57 4.77 -4.14 3.38
CA LEU A 57 6.20 -3.91 3.50
C LEU A 57 6.52 -2.74 4.44
N SER A 58 5.78 -1.62 4.32
CA SER A 58 5.92 -0.49 5.24
C SER A 58 5.59 -0.88 6.69
N THR A 59 4.55 -1.69 6.89
CA THR A 59 4.14 -2.14 8.23
C THR A 59 5.21 -3.03 8.85
N VAL A 60 5.75 -3.98 8.08
CA VAL A 60 6.83 -4.88 8.53
C VAL A 60 8.10 -4.10 8.86
N LEU A 61 8.50 -3.14 8.02
CA LEU A 61 9.67 -2.29 8.28
C LEU A 61 9.49 -1.47 9.55
N SER A 62 8.30 -0.90 9.76
CA SER A 62 7.99 -0.17 10.99
C SER A 62 8.03 -1.07 12.22
N TYR A 63 7.49 -2.29 12.13
CA TYR A 63 7.49 -3.25 13.23
C TYR A 63 8.90 -3.72 13.60
N ILE A 64 9.74 -4.01 12.60
CA ILE A 64 11.15 -4.35 12.82
C ILE A 64 11.89 -3.18 13.49
N GLN A 65 11.60 -1.95 13.07
CA GLN A 65 12.21 -0.77 13.68
C GLN A 65 11.81 -0.62 15.16
N ASP A 66 10.54 -0.86 15.48
CA ASP A 66 10.02 -0.82 16.85
C ASP A 66 10.70 -1.88 17.74
N ILE A 67 10.80 -3.13 17.26
CA ILE A 67 11.52 -4.20 17.97
C ILE A 67 12.98 -3.81 18.21
N GLN A 68 13.66 -3.24 17.22
CA GLN A 68 15.05 -2.81 17.37
C GLN A 68 15.21 -1.71 18.40
N ASN A 69 14.29 -0.74 18.45
CA ASN A 69 14.34 0.31 19.46
C ASN A 69 14.12 -0.27 20.87
N LYS A 70 13.16 -1.17 21.04
CA LYS A 70 12.86 -1.82 22.32
C LYS A 70 13.97 -2.75 22.84
N LYS A 71 14.84 -3.26 21.95
CA LYS A 71 15.98 -4.12 22.31
C LYS A 71 17.22 -3.34 22.76
N ILE A 72 17.26 -2.03 22.50
CA ILE A 72 18.40 -1.15 22.77
C ILE A 72 18.18 -0.33 24.06
N GLU A 73 16.95 -0.31 24.58
CA GLU A 73 16.55 0.23 25.88
C GLU A 73 16.64 -0.85 26.97
#